data_AF-A0A2M8B1U9-F1
#
_entry.id   AF-A0A2M8B1U9-F1
#
_cell.length_a   1.000
_cell.length_b   1.000
_cell.length_c   1.000
_cell.angle_alpha   90.00
_cell.angle_beta   90.00
_cell.angle_gamma   90.00
#
_symmetry.space_group_name_H-M   'P 1'
#
loop_
_entity.id
_entity.type
_entity.pdbx_description
1 polymer ?
#
loop_
_entity_poly.entity_id
_entity_poly.type
_entity_poly.pdbx_seq_one_letter_code
_entity_poly.pdbx_strand_id
1 'polypeptide(L)'
;EKREDILAGLHRAIMLRAISIISRSGGVTNEFTFTGGVAKNDAAVRELHKLLKENYGDMTVNISPDSIYTGALGGANFALRAVVH
;
A
#
# COMPACT_ATOMS: atom_id res chain seq x y z
N GLU A 1 -8.67 -4.81 -26.68
CA GLU A 1 -7.53 -4.74 -25.74
C GLU A 1 -7.27 -6.11 -25.14
N LYS A 2 -6.01 -6.42 -24.78
CA LYS A 2 -5.72 -7.68 -24.09
C LYS A 2 -6.23 -7.56 -22.65
N ARG A 3 -6.79 -8.64 -22.08
CA ARG A 3 -7.35 -8.64 -20.71
C ARG A 3 -6.33 -8.20 -19.66
N GLU A 4 -5.07 -8.49 -19.91
CA GLU A 4 -3.91 -8.11 -19.09
C GLU A 4 -3.78 -6.58 -18.96
N ASP A 5 -3.98 -5.85 -20.07
CA ASP A 5 -3.90 -4.39 -20.10
C ASP A 5 -5.03 -3.75 -19.29
N ILE A 6 -6.24 -4.34 -19.34
CA ILE A 6 -7.40 -3.91 -18.56
C ILE A 6 -7.14 -4.08 -17.06
N LEU A 7 -6.60 -5.23 -16.65
CA LEU A 7 -6.29 -5.52 -15.24
C LEU A 7 -5.18 -4.61 -14.69
N ALA A 8 -4.15 -4.34 -15.50
CA ALA A 8 -3.09 -3.39 -15.14
C ALA A 8 -3.66 -1.97 -14.99
N GLY A 9 -4.52 -1.54 -15.92
CA GLY A 9 -5.22 -0.26 -15.85
C GLY A 9 -6.07 -0.11 -14.59
N LEU A 10 -6.77 -1.17 -14.18
CA LEU A 10 -7.55 -1.18 -12.94
C LEU A 10 -6.67 -1.03 -11.69
N HIS A 11 -5.58 -1.80 -11.57
CA HIS A 11 -4.63 -1.65 -10.46
C HIS A 11 -4.10 -0.22 -10.39
N ARG A 12 -3.70 0.34 -11.53
CA ARG A 12 -3.19 1.71 -11.61
C ARG A 12 -4.24 2.73 -11.15
N ALA A 13 -5.49 2.60 -11.59
CA ALA A 13 -6.58 3.49 -11.19
C ALA A 13 -6.85 3.46 -9.68
N ILE A 14 -6.83 2.27 -9.06
CA ILE A 14 -7.01 2.11 -7.61
C ILE A 14 -5.85 2.76 -6.84
N MET A 15 -4.61 2.50 -7.25
CA MET A 15 -3.42 3.05 -6.58
C MET A 15 -3.33 4.57 -6.70
N LEU A 16 -3.65 5.13 -7.88
CA LEU A 16 -3.71 6.58 -8.07
C LEU A 16 -4.72 7.25 -7.15
N ARG A 17 -5.87 6.61 -6.91
CA ARG A 17 -6.85 7.10 -5.93
C ARG A 17 -6.26 7.15 -4.52
N ALA A 18 -5.56 6.10 -4.10
CA ALA A 18 -4.92 6.05 -2.78
C ALA A 18 -3.85 7.14 -2.64
N ILE A 19 -2.96 7.28 -3.63
CA ILE A 19 -1.91 8.30 -3.66
C ILE A 19 -2.50 9.71 -3.63
N SER A 20 -3.58 9.95 -4.36
CA SER A 20 -4.28 11.25 -4.37
C SER A 20 -4.81 11.64 -2.98
N ILE A 21 -5.27 10.67 -2.19
CA ILE A 21 -5.72 10.92 -0.81
C ILE A 21 -4.52 11.25 0.10
N ILE A 22 -3.43 10.51 -0.07
CA ILE A 22 -2.21 10.69 0.72
C ILE A 22 -1.57 12.06 0.43
N SER A 23 -1.49 12.48 -0.83
CA SER A 23 -0.91 13.77 -1.20
C SER A 23 -1.64 14.96 -0.58
N ARG A 24 -2.97 14.87 -0.42
CA ARG A 24 -3.77 15.88 0.30
C ARG A 24 -3.56 15.89 1.82
N SER A 25 -2.98 14.82 2.37
CA SER A 25 -2.75 14.65 3.81
C SER A 25 -1.31 14.96 4.23
N GLY A 26 -0.52 15.58 3.34
CA GLY A 26 0.90 15.91 3.57
C GLY A 26 1.88 15.04 2.78
N GLY A 27 1.39 14.06 2.01
CA GLY A 27 2.23 13.22 1.15
C GLY A 27 2.99 12.13 1.91
N VAL A 28 4.04 11.62 1.26
CA VAL A 28 4.93 10.57 1.77
C VAL A 28 6.35 11.11 1.81
N THR A 29 7.07 10.84 2.90
CA THR A 29 8.47 11.23 3.07
C THR A 29 9.29 10.03 3.55
N ASN A 30 10.45 9.80 2.93
CA ASN A 30 11.44 8.75 3.25
C ASN A 30 10.97 7.31 3.02
N GLU A 31 9.83 6.91 3.59
CA GLU A 31 9.37 5.51 3.59
C GLU A 31 7.88 5.38 3.29
N PHE A 32 7.53 4.29 2.61
CA PHE A 32 6.15 3.88 2.35
C PHE A 32 5.95 2.44 2.79
N THR A 33 4.98 2.17 3.66
CA THR A 33 4.67 0.81 4.10
C THR A 33 3.39 0.32 3.43
N PHE A 34 3.48 -0.81 2.72
CA PHE A 34 2.35 -1.41 2.03
C PHE A 34 1.95 -2.73 2.70
N THR A 35 0.69 -2.82 3.14
CA THR A 35 0.19 -3.93 3.97
C THR A 35 -1.10 -4.55 3.42
N GLY A 36 -1.58 -5.63 4.05
CA GLY A 36 -2.79 -6.34 3.64
C GLY A 36 -2.52 -7.44 2.61
N GLY A 37 -3.59 -8.11 2.17
CA GLY A 37 -3.49 -9.26 1.25
C GLY A 37 -3.00 -8.91 -0.16
N VAL A 38 -3.30 -7.69 -0.63
CA VAL A 38 -2.87 -7.23 -1.97
C VAL A 38 -1.35 -7.07 -2.07
N ALA A 39 -0.64 -6.93 -0.94
CA ALA A 39 0.81 -6.86 -0.93
C ALA A 39 1.51 -8.16 -1.35
N LYS A 40 0.79 -9.30 -1.44
CA LYS A 40 1.28 -10.55 -2.02
C LYS A 40 1.11 -10.63 -3.55
N ASN A 41 0.54 -9.60 -4.18
CA ASN A 41 0.36 -9.55 -5.62
C ASN A 41 1.52 -8.78 -6.27
N ASP A 42 2.42 -9.51 -6.93
CA ASP A 42 3.61 -8.91 -7.54
C ASP A 42 3.29 -7.86 -8.61
N ALA A 43 2.18 -8.01 -9.34
CA ALA A 43 1.79 -7.01 -10.33
C ALA A 43 1.37 -5.69 -9.68
N ALA A 44 0.63 -5.77 -8.56
CA ALA A 44 0.27 -4.59 -7.78
C ALA A 44 1.49 -3.94 -7.12
N VAL A 45 2.42 -4.74 -6.57
CA VAL A 45 3.67 -4.24 -5.96
C VAL A 45 4.54 -3.55 -7.00
N ARG A 46 4.74 -4.15 -8.18
CA ARG A 46 5.49 -3.51 -9.27
C ARG A 46 4.87 -2.17 -9.70
N GLU A 47 3.56 -2.11 -9.83
CA GLU A 47 2.87 -0.87 -10.23
C GLU A 47 2.93 0.20 -9.13
N LEU A 48 2.82 -0.19 -7.86
CA LEU A 48 3.03 0.71 -6.72
C LEU A 48 4.42 1.35 -6.76
N HIS A 49 5.49 0.57 -6.97
CA HIS A 49 6.85 1.10 -7.04
C HIS A 49 7.00 2.15 -8.15
N LYS A 50 6.43 1.92 -9.33
CA LYS A 50 6.45 2.91 -10.42
C LYS A 50 5.74 4.20 -10.01
N LEU A 51 4.54 4.08 -9.48
CA LEU A 51 3.74 5.23 -9.07
C LEU A 51 4.42 6.04 -7.96
N LEU A 52 5.00 5.39 -6.96
CA LEU A 52 5.74 6.07 -5.90
C LEU A 52 6.94 6.82 -6.48
N LYS A 53 7.72 6.18 -7.37
CA LYS A 53 8.85 6.81 -8.05
C LYS A 53 8.43 8.01 -8.90
N GLU A 54 7.33 7.91 -9.64
CA GLU A 54 6.79 8.99 -10.48
C GLU A 54 6.34 10.21 -9.67
N ASN A 55 5.77 10.00 -8.47
CA ASN A 55 5.12 11.06 -7.70
C ASN A 55 6.01 11.63 -6.57
N TYR A 56 6.92 10.82 -6.05
CA TYR A 56 7.68 11.14 -4.83
C TYR A 56 9.18 10.82 -4.94
N GLY A 57 9.65 10.29 -6.08
CA GLY A 57 11.04 9.89 -6.27
C GLY A 57 11.39 8.56 -5.60
N ASP A 58 12.69 8.29 -5.50
CA ASP A 58 13.17 7.07 -4.85
C ASP A 58 12.88 7.11 -3.34
N MET A 59 12.29 6.04 -2.83
CA MET A 59 11.93 5.88 -1.42
C MET A 59 12.01 4.42 -0.98
N THR A 60 12.15 4.19 0.32
CA THR A 60 12.10 2.85 0.88
C THR A 60 10.65 2.36 0.89
N VAL A 61 10.40 1.18 0.32
CA VAL A 61 9.08 0.54 0.37
C VAL A 61 9.17 -0.69 1.25
N ASN A 62 8.42 -0.66 2.36
CA ASN A 62 8.38 -1.74 3.33
C ASN A 62 7.21 -2.67 3.04
N ILE A 63 7.51 -3.95 2.79
CA ILE A 63 6.51 -5.01 2.60
C ILE A 63 6.95 -6.24 3.40
N SER A 64 6.12 -6.63 4.37
CA SER A 64 6.33 -7.87 5.12
C SER A 64 5.70 -9.07 4.39
N PRO A 65 6.34 -10.26 4.37
CA PRO A 65 5.71 -11.50 3.91
C PRO A 65 4.39 -11.83 4.62
N ASP A 66 4.24 -11.33 5.85
CA ASP A 66 3.10 -11.55 6.74
C ASP A 66 2.11 -10.37 6.77
N SER A 67 2.20 -9.47 5.78
CA SER A 67 1.35 -8.28 5.64
C SER A 67 -0.16 -8.57 5.67
N ILE A 68 -0.57 -9.79 5.33
CA ILE A 68 -1.96 -10.23 5.36
C ILE A 68 -2.54 -10.20 6.78
N TYR A 69 -1.71 -10.34 7.82
CA TYR A 69 -2.14 -10.38 9.21
C TYR A 69 -2.15 -9.00 9.88
N THR A 70 -1.66 -7.95 9.22
CA THR A 70 -1.53 -6.60 9.82
C THR A 70 -2.85 -6.08 10.40
N GLY A 71 -3.99 -6.33 9.73
CA GLY A 71 -5.30 -5.91 10.22
C GLY A 71 -5.70 -6.59 11.54
N ALA A 72 -5.48 -7.91 11.65
CA ALA A 72 -5.77 -8.67 12.86
C ALA A 72 -4.84 -8.26 14.01
N LEU A 73 -3.55 -8.07 13.73
CA LEU A 73 -2.58 -7.56 14.71
C LEU A 73 -2.94 -6.16 15.21
N GLY A 74 -3.38 -5.27 14.32
CA GLY A 74 -3.85 -3.93 14.68
C GLY A 74 -5.06 -3.99 15.62
N GLY A 75 -6.04 -4.83 15.32
CA GLY A 75 -7.22 -5.03 16.18
C GLY A 75 -6.86 -5.60 17.55
N ALA A 76 -5.99 -6.62 17.60
CA ALA A 76 -5.53 -7.20 18.86
C ALA A 76 -4.76 -6.18 19.72
N ASN A 77 -3.85 -5.41 19.11
CA ASN A 77 -3.09 -4.38 19.81
C ASN A 77 -3.98 -3.23 20.30
N PHE A 78 -5.00 -2.84 19.52
CA PHE A 78 -5.99 -1.85 19.94
C PHE A 78 -6.75 -2.31 21.19
N ALA A 79 -7.25 -3.55 21.20
CA ALA A 79 -7.94 -4.12 22.36
C ALA A 79 -7.02 -4.24 23.59
N LEU A 80 -5.77 -4.68 23.39
CA LEU A 80 -4.77 -4.77 24.46
C LEU A 80 -4.54 -3.42 25.14
N ARG A 81 -4.37 -2.35 24.35
CA ARG A 81 -4.16 -1.00 24.88
C ARG A 81 -5.36 -0.46 25.66
N ALA A 82 -6.56 -0.94 25.40
CA ALA A 82 -7.76 -0.56 26.13
C ALA A 82 -7.91 -1.25 27.49
N VAL A 83 -7.14 -2.32 27.76
CA VAL A 83 -7.18 -3.09 29.02
C VAL A 83 -5.94 -2.84 29.89
N VAL A 84 -4.81 -2.48 29.27
CA VAL A 84 -3.52 -2.22 29.96
C VAL A 84 -3.38 -0.73 30.35
N HIS A 85 -4.37 0.10 30.04
CA HIS A 85 -4.53 1.46 30.54
C HIS A 85 -5.83 1.55 31.34
#